data_AF-A0A537XAZ6-F1
#
_entry.id   AF-A0A537XAZ6-F1
#
_cell.length_a   1.000
_cell.length_b   1.000
_cell.length_c   1.000
_cell.angle_alpha   90.00
_cell.angle_beta   90.00
_cell.angle_gamma   90.00
#
_symmetry.space_group_name_H-M   'P 1'
#
loop_
_entity.id
_entity.type
_entity.pdbx_description
1 polymer ?
#
loop_
_entity_poly.entity_id
_entity_poly.type
_entity_poly.pdbx_seq_one_letter_code
_entity_poly.pdbx_strand_id
1 'polypeptide(L)'
;MGRWLIPRPYRLLYEGHRKLPALFWFEDARVLHNTIRRLKPRRCFEIGTWLGGGSTLVIARALRQNGFGKIHTIEVERPTYEHAVHSYQQLLPAAAARRVSLRRLPRRVPRLDRSRGRRRFLRP
;
A
#
# COMPACT_ATOMS: atom_id res chain seq x y z
N MET A 1 -13.83 -4.09 -21.68
CA MET A 1 -13.46 -2.76 -22.24
C MET A 1 -11.95 -2.70 -22.45
N GLY A 2 -11.46 -2.44 -23.66
CA GLY A 2 -10.02 -2.43 -23.97
C GLY A 2 -9.29 -1.16 -23.50
N ARG A 3 -8.00 -1.29 -23.10
CA ARG A 3 -7.13 -0.15 -22.73
C ARG A 3 -7.01 0.91 -23.84
N TRP A 4 -7.39 0.66 -25.08
CA TRP A 4 -7.20 1.64 -26.15
C TRP A 4 -8.27 2.75 -26.15
N LEU A 5 -9.37 2.56 -25.42
CA LEU A 5 -10.51 3.48 -25.41
C LEU A 5 -10.48 4.56 -24.31
N ILE A 6 -9.49 4.55 -23.41
CA ILE A 6 -9.40 5.56 -22.33
C ILE A 6 -8.27 6.55 -22.67
N PRO A 7 -8.54 7.87 -22.62
CA PRO A 7 -7.54 8.88 -22.89
C PRO A 7 -6.27 8.69 -22.05
N ARG A 8 -5.10 8.74 -22.72
CA ARG A 8 -3.78 8.65 -22.05
C ARG A 8 -3.61 9.58 -20.85
N PRO A 9 -3.96 10.88 -20.90
CA PRO A 9 -3.79 11.76 -19.74
C PRO A 9 -4.65 11.32 -18.55
N TYR A 10 -5.87 10.83 -18.80
CA TYR A 10 -6.72 10.27 -17.75
C TYR A 10 -6.10 9.03 -17.13
N ARG A 11 -5.55 8.15 -17.97
CA ARG A 11 -4.93 6.94 -17.50
C ARG A 11 -3.66 7.22 -16.70
N LEU A 12 -2.80 8.15 -17.12
CA LEU A 12 -1.54 8.48 -16.43
C LEU A 12 -1.72 8.99 -14.99
N LEU A 13 -2.88 9.59 -14.67
CA LEU A 13 -3.19 10.02 -13.31
C LEU A 13 -3.35 8.85 -12.33
N TYR A 14 -3.78 7.69 -12.86
CA TYR A 14 -4.14 6.51 -12.07
C TYR A 14 -3.32 5.26 -12.42
N GLU A 15 -2.56 5.28 -13.51
CA GLU A 15 -1.51 4.32 -13.81
C GLU A 15 -0.38 4.49 -12.79
N GLY A 16 0.15 3.37 -12.31
CA GLY A 16 1.09 3.29 -11.19
C GLY A 16 2.43 4.00 -11.42
N HIS A 17 3.53 3.26 -11.36
CA HIS A 17 4.87 3.80 -11.59
C HIS A 17 5.61 2.90 -12.57
N ARG A 18 6.27 3.47 -13.60
CA ARG A 18 6.84 2.70 -14.72
C ARG A 18 7.81 1.59 -14.29
N LYS A 19 8.52 1.80 -13.19
CA LYS A 19 9.49 0.85 -12.63
C LYS A 19 8.97 0.08 -11.41
N LEU A 20 7.71 0.29 -11.02
CA LEU A 20 7.10 -0.38 -9.87
C LEU A 20 5.87 -1.16 -10.36
N PRO A 21 5.99 -2.49 -10.52
CA PRO A 21 4.92 -3.30 -11.06
C PRO A 21 3.62 -3.19 -10.25
N ALA A 22 2.49 -3.26 -10.95
CA ALA A 22 1.16 -3.16 -10.36
C ALA A 22 0.21 -4.18 -11.01
N LEU A 23 -0.59 -4.85 -10.18
CA LEU A 23 -1.76 -5.64 -10.60
C LEU A 23 -3.01 -4.90 -10.11
N PHE A 24 -3.27 -3.72 -10.68
CA PHE A 24 -4.38 -2.87 -10.24
C PHE A 24 -4.96 -2.14 -11.45
N TRP A 25 -6.26 -2.33 -11.71
CA TRP A 25 -6.94 -1.71 -12.85
C TRP A 25 -7.11 -0.20 -12.60
N PHE A 26 -7.09 0.59 -13.67
CA PHE A 26 -7.05 2.04 -13.55
C PHE A 26 -8.33 2.65 -12.95
N GLU A 27 -9.52 2.06 -13.19
CA GLU A 27 -10.76 2.50 -12.55
C GLU A 27 -10.76 2.21 -11.05
N ASP A 28 -10.24 1.05 -10.64
CA ASP A 28 -10.09 0.71 -9.21
C ASP A 28 -9.12 1.69 -8.54
N ALA A 29 -8.00 2.01 -9.22
CA ALA A 29 -7.06 3.03 -8.79
C ALA A 29 -7.74 4.39 -8.60
N ARG A 30 -8.60 4.79 -9.53
CA ARG A 30 -9.34 6.05 -9.45
C ARG A 30 -10.32 6.07 -8.29
N VAL A 31 -11.16 5.04 -8.16
CA VAL A 31 -12.15 4.94 -7.08
C VAL A 31 -11.46 4.96 -5.72
N LEU A 32 -10.40 4.16 -5.56
CA LEU A 32 -9.61 4.12 -4.33
C LEU A 32 -8.96 5.48 -4.03
N HIS A 33 -8.30 6.08 -5.02
CA HIS A 33 -7.67 7.39 -4.87
C HIS A 33 -8.68 8.45 -4.41
N ASN A 34 -9.80 8.58 -5.12
CA ASN A 34 -10.83 9.57 -4.84
C ASN A 34 -11.48 9.34 -3.48
N THR A 35 -11.67 8.08 -3.07
CA THR A 35 -12.16 7.72 -1.74
C THR A 35 -11.22 8.24 -0.65
N ILE A 36 -9.91 8.02 -0.77
CA ILE A 36 -8.92 8.52 0.20
C ILE A 36 -8.86 10.06 0.21
N ARG A 37 -8.99 10.71 -0.96
CA ARG A 37 -9.04 12.18 -1.06
C ARG A 37 -10.29 12.78 -0.43
N ARG A 38 -11.44 12.12 -0.55
CA ARG A 38 -12.72 12.55 0.02
C ARG A 38 -12.80 12.31 1.52
N LEU A 39 -12.50 11.09 1.97
CA LEU A 39 -12.60 10.70 3.38
C LEU A 39 -11.43 11.21 4.23
N LYS A 40 -10.31 11.56 3.61
CA LYS A 40 -9.10 12.07 4.25
C LYS A 40 -8.67 11.27 5.50
N PRO A 41 -8.52 9.93 5.40
CA PRO A 41 -8.21 9.10 6.56
C PRO A 41 -6.82 9.43 7.14
N ARG A 42 -6.71 9.45 8.47
CA ARG A 42 -5.40 9.60 9.15
C ARG A 42 -4.58 8.31 9.09
N ARG A 43 -5.24 7.14 9.00
CA ARG A 43 -4.61 5.82 9.00
C ARG A 43 -5.32 4.90 8.01
N CYS A 44 -4.57 4.23 7.16
CA CYS A 44 -5.04 3.15 6.31
C CYS A 44 -4.31 1.86 6.69
N PHE A 45 -5.01 0.72 6.62
CA PHE A 45 -4.42 -0.59 6.79
C PHE A 45 -4.71 -1.43 5.54
N GLU A 46 -3.69 -2.05 4.98
CA GLU A 46 -3.75 -2.87 3.77
C GLU A 46 -3.16 -4.25 4.07
N ILE A 47 -3.79 -5.28 3.51
CA ILE A 47 -3.32 -6.66 3.54
C ILE A 47 -3.02 -7.07 2.10
N GLY A 48 -1.77 -7.46 1.83
CA GLY A 48 -1.28 -7.75 0.48
C GLY A 48 -0.67 -6.51 -0.17
N THR A 49 0.63 -6.31 0.03
CA THR A 49 1.38 -5.24 -0.66
C THR A 49 1.80 -5.67 -2.06
N TRP A 50 2.18 -6.94 -2.23
CA TRP A 50 2.97 -7.42 -3.36
C TRP A 50 4.20 -6.51 -3.58
N LEU A 51 4.42 -6.03 -4.81
CA LEU A 51 5.51 -5.09 -5.14
C LEU A 51 5.11 -3.61 -4.89
N GLY A 52 3.88 -3.35 -4.46
CA GLY A 52 3.40 -2.03 -4.01
C GLY A 52 3.10 -1.00 -5.12
N GLY A 53 3.27 -1.32 -6.40
CA GLY A 53 2.96 -0.35 -7.49
C GLY A 53 1.47 -0.09 -7.72
N GLY A 54 0.60 -0.93 -7.15
CA GLY A 54 -0.86 -0.84 -7.25
C GLY A 54 -1.50 0.00 -6.15
N SER A 55 -2.41 -0.62 -5.39
CA SER A 55 -3.19 0.00 -4.31
C SER A 55 -2.33 0.75 -3.30
N THR A 56 -1.19 0.17 -2.88
CA THR A 56 -0.28 0.78 -1.91
C THR A 56 0.20 2.16 -2.38
N LEU A 57 0.67 2.26 -3.63
CA LEU A 57 1.14 3.51 -4.22
C LEU A 57 0.00 4.51 -4.44
N VAL A 58 -1.16 4.02 -4.88
CA VAL A 58 -2.37 4.84 -5.08
C VAL A 58 -2.79 5.51 -3.76
N ILE A 59 -2.88 4.74 -2.68
CA ILE A 59 -3.23 5.24 -1.35
C ILE A 59 -2.14 6.22 -0.86
N ALA A 60 -0.87 5.87 -0.98
CA ALA A 60 0.24 6.73 -0.55
C ALA A 60 0.24 8.08 -1.28
N ARG A 61 -0.05 8.10 -2.59
CA ARG A 61 -0.19 9.33 -3.39
C ARG A 61 -1.35 10.18 -2.90
N ALA A 62 -2.52 9.59 -2.68
CA ALA A 62 -3.71 10.32 -2.19
C ALA A 62 -3.48 10.92 -0.79
N LEU A 63 -2.85 10.17 0.12
CA LEU A 63 -2.47 10.67 1.46
C LEU A 63 -1.44 11.79 1.38
N ARG A 64 -0.45 11.68 0.48
CA ARG A 64 0.49 12.79 0.23
C ARG A 64 -0.22 14.05 -0.23
N GLN A 65 -1.14 13.93 -1.19
CA GLN A 65 -1.96 15.06 -1.67
C GLN A 65 -2.86 15.63 -0.57
N ASN A 66 -3.31 14.82 0.40
CA ASN A 66 -4.05 15.30 1.57
C ASN A 66 -3.16 16.14 2.51
N GLY A 67 -1.83 16.08 2.37
CA GLY A 67 -0.88 16.67 3.30
C GLY A 67 -0.67 15.86 4.58
N PHE A 68 -1.49 14.83 4.84
CA PHE A 68 -1.44 14.03 6.06
C PHE A 68 -1.87 12.56 5.85
N GLY A 69 -1.70 11.78 6.91
CA GLY A 69 -2.09 10.37 6.97
C GLY A 69 -0.95 9.42 6.66
N LYS A 70 -1.19 8.12 6.91
CA LYS A 70 -0.23 7.03 6.66
C LYS A 70 -0.96 5.74 6.30
N ILE A 71 -0.40 4.96 5.38
CA ILE A 71 -0.78 3.58 5.12
C ILE A 71 0.19 2.63 5.81
N HIS A 72 -0.36 1.63 6.49
CA HIS A 72 0.36 0.49 7.02
C HIS A 72 -0.05 -0.72 6.19
N THR A 73 0.91 -1.40 5.59
CA THR A 73 0.63 -2.52 4.70
C THR A 73 1.48 -3.72 5.09
N ILE A 74 0.92 -4.91 4.90
CA ILE A 74 1.58 -6.18 5.22
C ILE A 74 1.76 -7.04 3.98
N GLU A 75 2.96 -7.61 3.85
CA GLU A 75 3.27 -8.64 2.88
C GLU A 75 3.77 -9.91 3.59
N VAL A 76 3.31 -11.07 3.13
CA VAL A 76 3.60 -12.36 3.74
C VAL A 76 4.88 -12.95 3.16
N GLU A 77 5.02 -12.87 1.84
CA GLU A 77 6.13 -13.49 1.13
C GLU A 77 7.41 -12.64 1.30
N ARG A 78 8.48 -13.26 1.82
CA ARG A 78 9.69 -12.52 2.20
C ARG A 78 10.40 -11.85 1.02
N PRO A 79 10.70 -12.55 -0.10
CA PRO A 79 11.35 -11.94 -1.26
C PRO A 79 10.55 -10.75 -1.80
N THR A 80 9.23 -10.91 -1.92
CA THR A 80 8.32 -9.86 -2.39
C THR A 80 8.28 -8.66 -1.44
N TYR A 81 8.21 -8.88 -0.12
CA TYR A 81 8.31 -7.82 0.88
C TYR A 81 9.63 -7.03 0.76
N GLU A 82 10.76 -7.74 0.68
CA GLU A 82 12.09 -7.11 0.59
C GLU A 82 12.23 -6.29 -0.70
N HIS A 83 11.71 -6.82 -1.81
CA HIS A 83 11.64 -6.09 -3.07
C HIS A 83 10.81 -4.80 -2.92
N ALA A 84 9.61 -4.88 -2.36
CA ALA A 84 8.75 -3.71 -2.18
C ALA A 84 9.43 -2.63 -1.32
N VAL A 85 10.07 -3.01 -0.20
CA VAL A 85 10.83 -2.08 0.65
C VAL A 85 11.94 -1.40 -0.16
N HIS A 86 12.75 -2.19 -0.87
CA HIS A 86 13.84 -1.67 -1.68
C HIS A 86 13.34 -0.69 -2.75
N SER A 87 12.32 -1.08 -3.52
CA SER A 87 11.73 -0.22 -4.54
C SER A 87 11.16 1.08 -3.98
N TYR A 88 10.52 1.04 -2.80
CA TYR A 88 9.99 2.25 -2.17
C TYR A 88 11.07 3.20 -1.68
N GLN A 89 12.21 2.67 -1.25
CA GLN A 89 13.38 3.47 -0.85
C GLN A 89 14.08 4.10 -2.06
N GLN A 90 14.16 3.40 -3.18
CA GLN A 90 14.94 3.81 -4.36
C GLN A 90 14.13 4.64 -5.36
N LEU A 91 12.85 4.30 -5.58
CA LEU A 91 12.08 4.80 -6.73
C LEU A 91 11.09 5.90 -6.39
N LEU A 92 10.71 6.04 -5.12
CA LEU A 92 9.68 7.00 -4.73
C LEU A 92 10.29 8.24 -4.06
N PRO A 93 9.73 9.44 -4.32
CA PRO A 93 10.11 10.63 -3.56
C PRO A 93 9.95 10.41 -2.06
N ALA A 94 10.88 10.94 -1.26
CA ALA A 94 10.87 10.77 0.20
C ALA A 94 9.51 11.11 0.85
N ALA A 95 8.81 12.13 0.34
CA ALA A 95 7.47 12.51 0.80
C ALA A 95 6.40 11.43 0.59
N ALA A 96 6.52 10.61 -0.47
CA ALA A 96 5.63 9.48 -0.72
C ALA A 96 6.02 8.26 0.12
N ALA A 97 7.32 7.95 0.20
CA ALA A 97 7.84 6.85 1.04
C ALA A 97 7.48 7.04 2.52
N ARG A 98 7.52 8.27 3.04
CA ARG A 98 7.14 8.60 4.43
C ARG A 98 5.69 8.27 4.77
N ARG A 99 4.80 8.19 3.77
CA ARG A 99 3.39 7.83 3.96
C ARG A 99 3.16 6.33 4.07
N VAL A 100 4.19 5.51 3.84
CA VAL A 100 4.06 4.05 3.85
C VAL A 100 4.82 3.46 5.03
N SER A 101 4.20 2.48 5.67
CA SER A 101 4.79 1.63 6.70
C SER A 101 4.63 0.19 6.24
N LEU A 102 5.63 -0.32 5.53
CA LEU A 102 5.71 -1.72 5.11
C LEU A 102 6.09 -2.60 6.31
N ARG A 103 5.38 -3.70 6.49
CA ARG A 103 5.72 -4.73 7.47
C ARG A 103 5.62 -6.10 6.85
N ARG A 104 6.45 -7.03 7.32
CA ARG A 104 6.30 -8.44 7.01
C ARG A 104 5.47 -9.13 8.09
N LEU A 105 4.54 -9.99 7.70
CA LEU A 105 3.86 -10.86 8.66
C LEU A 105 4.84 -11.96 9.15
N PRO A 106 5.02 -12.15 10.47
CA PRO A 106 5.82 -13.27 10.97
C PRO A 106 5.18 -14.61 10.58
N ARG A 107 6.01 -15.62 10.24
CA ARG A 107 5.55 -16.98 9.86
C ARG A 107 4.72 -17.67 10.95
N ARG A 108 4.90 -17.29 12.22
CA ARG A 108 4.04 -17.68 13.33
C ARG A 108 3.29 -16.44 13.81
N VAL A 109 1.98 -16.43 13.64
CA VAL A 109 1.12 -15.46 14.34
C VAL A 109 1.13 -15.88 15.79
N PRO A 110 1.62 -15.05 16.72
CA PRO A 110 1.62 -15.44 18.11
C PRO A 110 0.17 -15.59 18.57
N ARG A 111 -0.18 -16.76 19.12
CA ARG A 111 -1.54 -17.00 19.61
C ARG A 111 -1.82 -16.02 20.74
N LEU A 112 -2.98 -15.40 20.69
CA LEU A 112 -3.45 -14.55 21.77
C LEU A 112 -3.80 -15.46 22.95
N ASP A 113 -2.99 -15.44 24.00
CA ASP A 113 -3.36 -16.07 25.26
C ASP A 113 -4.53 -15.27 25.86
N ARG A 114 -5.74 -15.85 25.80
CA ARG A 114 -6.96 -15.26 26.37
C ARG A 114 -7.14 -15.59 27.86
N SER A 115 -6.31 -16.49 28.41
CA SER A 115 -6.44 -16.98 29.79
C SER A 115 -5.86 -16.03 30.84
N ARG A 116 -4.96 -15.13 30.45
CA ARG A 116 -4.37 -14.11 31.32
C ARG A 116 -4.77 -12.75 30.80
N GLY A 117 -5.48 -11.95 31.60
CA GLY A 117 -6.04 -10.63 31.26
C GLY A 117 -5.05 -9.54 30.77
N ARG A 118 -3.82 -9.89 30.37
CA ARG A 118 -2.87 -9.03 29.66
C ARG A 118 -2.51 -9.68 28.33
N ARG A 119 -2.80 -8.96 27.23
CA ARG A 119 -2.46 -9.35 25.85
C ARG A 119 -0.93 -9.51 25.72
N ARG A 120 -0.43 -10.74 25.89
CA ARG A 120 0.97 -11.09 25.58
C ARG A 120 0.97 -12.01 24.36
N PHE A 121 1.78 -11.65 23.37
CA PHE A 121 2.07 -12.50 22.23
C PHE A 121 3.03 -13.61 22.71
N LEU A 122 2.67 -14.88 22.48
CA LEU A 122 3.53 -16.02 22.79
C LEU A 122 4.80 -15.95 21.94
N ARG A 123 5.99 -16.03 22.55
CA ARG A 123 7.22 -16.13 21.77
C ARG A 123 7.23 -17.46 20.99
N PRO A 124 7.71 -17.45 19.74
CA PRO A 124 7.69 -18.62 18.85
C PRO A 124 8.52 -19.79 19.38
#